data_AF-A0A7I4A4I4-F1
#
_entry.id   AF-A0A7I4A4I4-F1
#
_cell.length_a   1.000
_cell.length_b   1.000
_cell.length_c   1.000
_cell.angle_alpha   90.00
_cell.angle_beta   90.00
_cell.angle_gamma   90.00
#
_symmetry.space_group_name_H-M   'P 1'
#
loop_
_entity.id
_entity.type
_entity.pdbx_description
1 polymer ?
#
loop_
_entity_poly.entity_id
_entity_poly.type
_entity_poly.pdbx_seq_one_letter_code
_entity_poly.pdbx_strand_id
1 'polypeptide(L)'
;MVFICGLNLSRRGPNITATFVAVYALFGPTFPGTFNMKRCVYTLFYPGLSFAFPIPVQYTECCQHREAELPLEFPDGTTPVMSRICIYDSAVGGGVGVGAPLKIALPPQLPVGSFYMEEVHAKLAEELWFTGGGQHLLFGASPQDVWAELGRPCGIHQKQVDPMVIHSASDPKPRTALCGDYFYNYFTRGIDILFDGQTHRIKKFVLHTNFPGHTDFNCYIKCNFIIYVPPSDGGEELDKAAYADGNQRRITANTKWSEVQGLLGDGGRAAIQTQGSVSNPFGPTFVYGYRNIALEVMKNGHIATVTLFQSTM
;
A
#
# COMPACT_ATOMS: atom_id res chain seq x y z
N MET A 1 3.83 -11.06 -17.24
CA MET A 1 3.89 -9.59 -17.43
C MET A 1 3.76 -8.93 -16.08
N VAL A 2 4.80 -8.21 -15.64
CA VAL A 2 4.72 -7.44 -14.38
C VAL A 2 4.40 -6.00 -14.77
N PHE A 3 3.19 -5.56 -14.40
CA PHE A 3 2.80 -4.15 -14.50
C PHE A 3 3.28 -3.42 -13.26
N ILE A 4 4.32 -2.60 -13.38
CA ILE A 4 4.63 -1.60 -12.35
C ILE A 4 3.88 -0.34 -12.76
N CYS A 5 2.62 -0.24 -12.33
CA CYS A 5 1.80 0.92 -12.60
C CYS A 5 2.02 1.99 -11.51
N GLY A 6 2.58 3.14 -11.91
CA GLY A 6 2.27 4.42 -11.28
C GLY A 6 2.83 4.70 -9.88
N LEU A 7 4.06 4.27 -9.57
CA LEU A 7 4.82 4.89 -8.48
C LEU A 7 5.93 5.77 -9.04
N ASN A 8 6.18 6.91 -8.39
CA ASN A 8 7.36 7.73 -8.58
C ASN A 8 8.61 6.85 -8.41
N LEU A 9 9.07 6.28 -9.52
CA LEU A 9 10.19 5.36 -9.57
C LEU A 9 11.48 6.17 -9.53
N SER A 10 11.84 6.73 -8.37
CA SER A 10 13.21 7.21 -8.17
C SER A 10 14.10 5.99 -7.93
N ARG A 11 14.65 5.44 -9.01
CA ARG A 11 15.53 4.26 -8.93
C ARG A 11 16.89 4.56 -8.28
N ARG A 12 17.16 5.84 -7.95
CA ARG A 12 18.34 6.30 -7.20
C ARG A 12 17.94 7.38 -6.17
N GLY A 13 17.45 6.95 -5.01
CA GLY A 13 17.30 7.83 -3.84
C GLY A 13 16.28 8.97 -3.98
N PRO A 14 16.13 9.82 -2.94
CA PRO A 14 15.04 10.79 -2.83
C PRO A 14 15.03 11.93 -3.85
N ASN A 15 16.09 12.10 -4.66
CA ASN A 15 16.29 13.31 -5.48
C ASN A 15 16.52 13.05 -6.99
N ILE A 16 16.42 11.81 -7.49
CA ILE A 16 16.62 11.55 -8.92
C ILE A 16 15.28 11.16 -9.56
N THR A 17 14.67 12.14 -10.20
CA THR A 17 13.50 11.96 -11.04
C THR A 17 13.85 11.06 -12.22
N ALA A 18 13.06 10.02 -12.45
CA ALA A 18 13.21 9.15 -13.62
C ALA A 18 12.72 9.89 -14.88
N THR A 19 13.55 10.78 -15.40
CA THR A 19 13.29 11.51 -16.64
C THR A 19 13.64 10.67 -17.85
N PHE A 20 13.14 11.09 -19.02
CA PHE A 20 13.53 10.50 -20.30
C PHE A 20 15.04 10.45 -20.47
N VAL A 21 15.73 11.58 -20.24
CA VAL A 21 17.20 11.67 -20.35
C VAL A 21 17.90 10.70 -19.40
N ALA A 22 17.42 10.56 -18.16
CA ALA A 22 18.02 9.63 -17.19
C ALA A 22 17.85 8.15 -17.61
N VAL A 23 16.67 7.79 -18.13
CA VAL A 23 16.42 6.44 -18.67
C VAL A 23 17.29 6.19 -19.90
N TYR A 24 17.35 7.15 -20.80
CA TYR A 24 18.13 7.07 -22.04
C TYR A 24 19.64 6.94 -21.76
N ALA A 25 20.17 7.71 -20.80
CA ALA A 25 21.56 7.62 -20.37
C ALA A 25 21.90 6.28 -19.69
N LEU A 26 20.95 5.67 -18.98
CA LEU A 26 21.18 4.42 -18.25
C LEU A 26 21.07 3.17 -19.12
N PHE A 27 20.05 3.13 -20.00
CA PHE A 27 19.77 1.97 -20.85
C PHE A 27 20.41 2.08 -22.24
N GLY A 28 20.95 3.25 -22.57
CA GLY A 28 21.56 3.53 -23.86
C GLY A 28 20.53 3.88 -24.94
N PRO A 29 21.04 4.23 -26.14
CA PRO A 29 20.21 4.58 -27.27
C PRO A 29 19.30 3.41 -27.67
N THR A 30 18.06 3.73 -28.00
CA THR A 30 17.08 2.78 -28.52
C THR A 30 16.48 3.32 -29.82
N PHE A 31 15.69 2.51 -30.51
CA PHE A 31 14.88 2.98 -31.62
C PHE A 31 13.92 4.08 -31.14
N PRO A 32 13.58 5.06 -32.00
CA PRO A 32 12.60 6.07 -31.68
C PRO A 32 11.33 5.43 -31.10
N GLY A 33 10.91 5.94 -29.94
CA GLY A 33 9.70 5.47 -29.27
C GLY A 33 8.44 5.81 -30.04
N THR A 34 7.32 5.20 -29.64
CA THR A 34 6.01 5.47 -30.28
C THR A 34 5.20 6.44 -29.45
N PHE A 35 4.69 7.50 -30.08
CA PHE A 35 3.75 8.43 -29.45
C PHE A 35 2.29 8.00 -29.66
N ASN A 36 1.52 7.92 -28.58
CA ASN A 36 0.09 7.67 -28.61
C ASN A 36 -0.69 8.96 -28.37
N MET A 37 -1.21 9.57 -29.43
CA MET A 37 -1.99 10.82 -29.36
C MET A 37 -3.20 10.71 -28.43
N LYS A 38 -3.95 9.60 -28.48
CA LYS A 38 -5.18 9.44 -27.68
C LYS A 38 -4.90 9.46 -26.18
N ARG A 39 -3.72 9.01 -25.77
CA ARG A 39 -3.31 8.96 -24.36
C ARG A 39 -2.34 10.07 -23.98
N CYS A 40 -1.84 10.84 -24.94
CA CYS A 40 -0.74 11.78 -24.77
C CYS A 40 0.48 11.12 -24.09
N VAL A 41 0.85 9.91 -24.53
CA VAL A 41 1.97 9.15 -23.93
C VAL A 41 2.97 8.74 -25.00
N TYR A 42 4.24 9.06 -24.78
CA TYR A 42 5.37 8.58 -25.54
C TYR A 42 5.97 7.32 -24.88
N THR A 43 6.21 6.26 -25.65
CA THR A 43 6.72 4.98 -25.12
C THR A 43 8.06 4.61 -25.74
N LEU A 44 9.10 4.46 -24.91
CA LEU A 44 10.39 3.86 -25.29
C LEU A 44 10.37 2.35 -25.08
N PHE A 45 10.94 1.61 -26.01
CA PHE A 45 11.00 0.15 -25.96
C PHE A 45 12.44 -0.33 -25.80
N TYR A 46 12.62 -1.37 -24.98
CA TYR A 46 13.85 -2.12 -24.81
C TYR A 46 13.52 -3.62 -24.83
N PRO A 47 14.48 -4.52 -25.10
CA PRO A 47 14.24 -5.94 -24.97
C PRO A 47 13.69 -6.31 -23.58
N GLY A 48 12.47 -6.85 -23.54
CA GLY A 48 11.78 -7.29 -22.32
C GLY A 48 11.17 -6.18 -21.45
N LEU A 49 11.27 -4.91 -21.83
CA LEU A 49 10.66 -3.82 -21.06
C LEU A 49 10.31 -2.58 -21.90
N SER A 50 9.46 -1.71 -21.37
CA SER A 50 9.15 -0.42 -21.99
C SER A 50 8.88 0.66 -20.94
N PHE A 51 9.23 1.90 -21.28
CA PHE A 51 9.05 3.08 -20.44
C PHE A 51 8.04 4.03 -21.06
N ALA A 52 7.05 4.50 -20.29
CA ALA A 52 6.02 5.41 -20.77
C ALA A 52 6.12 6.78 -20.09
N PHE A 53 6.12 7.81 -20.93
CA PHE A 53 6.31 9.21 -20.60
C PHE A 53 5.07 10.00 -21.02
N PRO A 54 4.28 10.55 -20.09
CA PRO A 54 3.19 11.43 -20.42
C PRO A 54 3.75 12.73 -20.99
N ILE A 55 3.17 13.18 -22.10
CA ILE A 55 3.54 14.40 -22.80
C ILE A 55 2.42 15.42 -22.59
N PRO A 56 2.70 16.61 -22.04
CA PRO A 56 1.72 17.68 -21.93
C PRO A 56 1.08 17.99 -23.29
N VAL A 57 -0.22 18.28 -23.31
CA VAL A 57 -1.00 18.48 -24.55
C VAL A 57 -0.36 19.56 -25.45
N GLN A 58 0.18 20.61 -24.86
CA GLN A 58 0.90 21.71 -25.53
C GLN A 58 2.16 21.29 -26.30
N TYR A 59 2.75 20.13 -25.97
CA TYR A 59 3.94 19.57 -26.63
C TYR A 59 3.61 18.32 -27.46
N THR A 60 2.33 18.08 -27.75
CA THR A 60 1.95 16.89 -28.53
C THR A 60 2.29 17.02 -30.00
N GLU A 61 2.25 18.24 -30.57
CA GLU A 61 2.57 18.54 -31.97
C GLU A 61 4.05 18.26 -32.32
N CYS A 62 4.98 18.60 -31.41
CA CYS A 62 6.41 18.31 -31.62
C CYS A 62 6.73 16.81 -31.64
N CYS A 63 5.86 15.99 -31.03
CA CYS A 63 5.97 14.53 -31.04
C CYS A 63 5.32 13.87 -32.28
N GLN A 64 4.61 14.63 -33.14
CA GLN A 64 3.93 14.09 -34.33
C GLN A 64 4.82 14.13 -35.58
N HIS A 65 5.66 15.15 -35.69
CA HIS A 65 6.27 15.52 -36.97
C HIS A 65 7.68 15.01 -37.22
N ARG A 66 8.26 14.19 -36.35
CA ARG A 66 9.55 13.53 -36.57
C ARG A 66 9.59 12.15 -35.98
N GLU A 67 10.29 11.25 -36.65
CA GLU A 67 11.18 10.29 -36.02
C GLU A 67 12.01 11.05 -34.98
N ALA A 68 11.47 11.22 -33.77
CA ALA A 68 12.01 12.14 -32.79
C ALA A 68 13.43 11.68 -32.43
N GLU A 69 14.43 12.32 -33.03
CA GLU A 69 15.82 12.19 -32.65
C GLU A 69 15.92 12.45 -31.15
N LEU A 70 16.47 11.46 -30.47
CA LEU A 70 16.63 11.43 -29.03
C LEU A 70 17.76 12.41 -28.65
N PRO A 71 17.65 13.16 -27.54
CA PRO A 71 16.63 13.10 -26.48
C PRO A 71 15.49 14.13 -26.60
N LEU A 72 14.29 13.79 -26.10
CA LEU A 72 13.17 14.71 -25.93
C LEU A 72 13.43 15.69 -24.78
N GLU A 73 13.87 16.89 -25.13
CA GLU A 73 13.76 18.10 -24.32
C GLU A 73 12.63 18.97 -24.89
N PHE A 74 11.73 19.41 -24.03
CA PHE A 74 10.69 20.35 -24.42
C PHE A 74 11.29 21.75 -24.62
N PRO A 75 10.61 22.65 -25.35
CA PRO A 75 11.09 24.02 -25.57
C PRO A 75 11.36 24.83 -24.29
N ASP A 76 10.80 24.40 -23.16
CA ASP A 76 11.02 24.99 -21.83
C ASP A 76 12.26 24.42 -21.10
N GLY A 77 13.04 23.55 -21.76
CA GLY A 77 14.22 22.90 -21.20
C GLY A 77 13.89 21.75 -20.24
N THR A 78 12.61 21.41 -20.06
CA THR A 78 12.21 20.28 -19.23
C THR A 78 12.16 18.99 -20.06
N THR A 79 12.26 17.85 -19.38
CA THR A 79 12.22 16.53 -20.02
C THR A 79 11.11 15.70 -19.37
N PRO A 80 10.37 14.89 -20.14
CA PRO A 80 9.22 14.21 -19.58
C PRO A 80 9.62 13.19 -18.51
N VAL A 81 8.83 13.13 -17.46
CA VAL A 81 9.03 12.22 -16.32
C VAL A 81 8.32 10.90 -16.58
N MET A 82 9.03 9.79 -16.39
CA MET A 82 8.49 8.45 -16.56
C MET A 82 7.33 8.19 -15.60
N SER A 83 6.22 7.69 -16.15
CA SER A 83 5.01 7.37 -15.40
C SER A 83 4.80 5.86 -15.19
N ARG A 84 5.37 5.02 -16.06
CA ARG A 84 5.13 3.57 -16.05
C ARG A 84 6.29 2.79 -16.67
N ILE A 85 6.55 1.63 -16.07
CA ILE A 85 7.42 0.58 -16.62
C ILE A 85 6.55 -0.64 -16.89
N CYS A 86 6.65 -1.19 -18.09
CA CYS A 86 6.08 -2.50 -18.41
C CYS A 86 7.22 -3.50 -18.57
N ILE A 87 7.13 -4.66 -17.94
CA ILE A 87 8.07 -5.77 -18.11
C ILE A 87 7.33 -6.94 -18.75
N TYR A 88 7.83 -7.39 -19.90
CA TYR A 88 7.21 -8.44 -20.71
C TYR A 88 8.24 -9.47 -21.14
N ASP A 89 7.77 -10.69 -21.39
CA ASP A 89 8.62 -11.78 -21.88
C ASP A 89 8.88 -11.58 -23.38
N SER A 90 10.15 -11.62 -23.79
CA SER A 90 10.55 -11.50 -25.19
C SER A 90 10.18 -12.73 -26.03
N ALA A 91 9.86 -13.86 -25.39
CA ALA A 91 9.51 -15.10 -26.09
C ALA A 91 8.14 -15.06 -26.80
N VAL A 92 7.24 -14.15 -26.42
CA VAL A 92 5.84 -14.14 -26.90
C VAL A 92 5.62 -13.29 -28.16
N GLY A 93 6.67 -12.69 -28.72
CA GLY A 93 6.56 -11.92 -29.95
C GLY A 93 7.89 -11.84 -30.68
N GLY A 94 8.06 -12.67 -31.70
CA GLY A 94 9.19 -12.59 -32.61
C GLY A 94 9.21 -11.24 -33.33
N GLY A 95 10.03 -10.32 -32.84
CA GLY A 95 10.23 -9.02 -33.47
C GLY A 95 10.69 -7.98 -32.46
N VAL A 96 11.94 -7.55 -32.57
CA VAL A 96 12.43 -6.32 -31.94
C VAL A 96 11.76 -5.16 -32.66
N GLY A 97 10.60 -4.71 -32.19
CA GLY A 97 9.94 -3.57 -32.79
C GLY A 97 8.46 -3.43 -32.44
N VAL A 98 8.12 -2.22 -31.99
CA VAL A 98 6.82 -1.57 -32.21
C VAL A 98 5.62 -2.19 -31.48
N GLY A 99 5.38 -1.75 -30.24
CA GLY A 99 4.04 -1.40 -29.69
C GLY A 99 2.89 -2.43 -29.66
N ALA A 100 3.01 -3.58 -30.30
CA ALA A 100 2.00 -4.63 -30.40
C ALA A 100 1.77 -5.39 -29.07
N PRO A 101 2.79 -5.66 -28.21
CA PRO A 101 2.59 -6.47 -27.01
C PRO A 101 1.72 -5.78 -25.94
N LEU A 102 1.65 -4.44 -25.92
CA LEU A 102 0.95 -3.68 -24.88
C LEU A 102 -0.59 -3.81 -24.95
N LYS A 103 -1.14 -4.22 -26.10
CA LYS A 103 -2.60 -4.42 -26.26
C LYS A 103 -3.08 -5.80 -25.77
N ILE A 104 -2.18 -6.74 -25.49
CA ILE A 104 -2.51 -8.17 -25.24
C ILE A 104 -2.19 -8.58 -23.79
N ALA A 105 -1.75 -7.64 -22.98
CA ALA A 105 -1.35 -7.87 -21.62
C ALA A 105 -2.54 -8.05 -20.68
N LEU A 106 -3.10 -9.26 -20.62
CA LEU A 106 -4.02 -9.64 -19.56
C LEU A 106 -3.26 -9.65 -18.22
N PRO A 107 -3.85 -9.14 -17.13
CA PRO A 107 -3.26 -9.32 -15.81
C PRO A 107 -3.07 -10.83 -15.57
N PRO A 108 -1.97 -11.25 -14.92
CA PRO A 108 -1.77 -12.66 -14.60
C PRO A 108 -3.00 -13.16 -13.84
N GLN A 109 -3.58 -14.26 -14.31
CA GLN A 109 -4.70 -14.88 -13.61
C GLN A 109 -4.20 -15.35 -12.25
N LEU A 110 -4.95 -15.00 -11.20
CA LEU A 110 -4.62 -15.44 -9.86
C LEU A 110 -4.84 -16.96 -9.77
N PRO A 111 -3.99 -17.68 -9.02
CA PRO A 111 -4.23 -19.08 -8.73
C PRO A 111 -5.64 -19.28 -8.15
N VAL A 112 -6.26 -20.41 -8.49
CA VAL A 112 -7.56 -20.79 -7.91
C VAL A 112 -7.43 -20.82 -6.38
N GLY A 113 -8.33 -20.12 -5.68
CA GLY A 113 -8.29 -19.99 -4.22
C GLY A 113 -7.33 -18.90 -3.69
N SER A 114 -6.80 -18.03 -4.54
CA SER A 114 -5.96 -16.91 -4.10
C SER A 114 -6.77 -15.87 -3.30
N PHE A 115 -6.27 -15.52 -2.10
CA PHE A 115 -6.81 -14.44 -1.27
C PHE A 115 -6.26 -13.05 -1.64
N TYR A 116 -5.50 -12.93 -2.75
CA TYR A 116 -4.78 -11.69 -3.07
C TYR A 116 -5.69 -10.47 -3.28
N MET A 117 -6.91 -10.69 -3.80
CA MET A 117 -7.92 -9.64 -4.02
C MET A 117 -9.10 -9.75 -3.04
N GLU A 118 -8.97 -10.55 -1.98
CA GLU A 118 -10.00 -10.65 -0.96
C GLU A 118 -10.17 -9.31 -0.25
N GLU A 119 -11.42 -8.84 -0.13
CA GLU A 119 -11.74 -7.67 0.66
C GLU A 119 -11.89 -8.05 2.14
N VAL A 120 -11.34 -7.21 3.00
CA VAL A 120 -11.42 -7.35 4.46
C VAL A 120 -12.19 -6.18 5.04
N HIS A 121 -13.43 -6.44 5.44
CA HIS A 121 -14.34 -5.44 5.97
C HIS A 121 -14.05 -5.26 7.47
N ALA A 122 -13.72 -4.04 7.87
CA ALA A 122 -13.31 -3.73 9.23
C ALA A 122 -14.35 -2.83 9.90
N LYS A 123 -14.97 -3.34 10.96
CA LYS A 123 -15.85 -2.57 11.83
C LYS A 123 -15.06 -2.14 13.07
N LEU A 124 -14.92 -0.84 13.26
CA LEU A 124 -14.08 -0.28 14.32
C LEU A 124 -14.49 -0.84 15.69
N ALA A 125 -13.49 -1.30 16.46
CA ALA A 125 -13.67 -1.87 17.80
C ALA A 125 -14.55 -3.14 17.89
N GLU A 126 -14.95 -3.75 16.78
CA GLU A 126 -15.82 -4.93 16.79
C GLU A 126 -15.16 -6.15 16.12
N GLU A 127 -14.98 -6.10 14.80
CA GLU A 127 -14.57 -7.28 14.03
C GLU A 127 -13.86 -6.96 12.69
N LEU A 128 -13.20 -7.99 12.16
CA LEU A 128 -12.80 -8.13 10.77
C LEU A 128 -13.64 -9.22 10.09
N TRP A 129 -14.18 -8.91 8.92
CA TRP A 129 -14.92 -9.85 8.07
C TRP A 129 -14.18 -10.09 6.76
N PHE A 130 -13.90 -11.37 6.47
CA PHE A 130 -13.18 -11.82 5.28
C PHE A 130 -14.16 -12.31 4.21
N THR A 131 -14.17 -11.64 3.05
CA THR A 131 -15.17 -11.90 2.01
C THR A 131 -14.95 -13.20 1.22
N GLY A 132 -13.71 -13.71 1.16
CA GLY A 132 -13.38 -14.87 0.34
C GLY A 132 -13.89 -16.19 0.94
N GLY A 133 -14.00 -16.28 2.27
CA GLY A 133 -14.55 -17.45 2.95
C GLY A 133 -15.68 -17.15 3.94
N GLY A 134 -16.09 -15.89 4.11
CA GLY A 134 -17.16 -15.49 5.02
C GLY A 134 -16.78 -15.55 6.50
N GLN A 135 -15.48 -15.58 6.83
CA GLN A 135 -14.99 -15.68 8.20
C GLN A 135 -15.10 -14.35 8.95
N HIS A 136 -15.38 -14.43 10.24
CA HIS A 136 -15.44 -13.27 11.14
C HIS A 136 -14.42 -13.43 12.27
N LEU A 137 -13.63 -12.38 12.52
CA LEU A 137 -12.71 -12.30 13.64
C LEU A 137 -13.04 -11.12 14.53
N LEU A 138 -13.50 -11.43 15.74
CA LEU A 138 -13.86 -10.43 16.73
C LEU A 138 -12.67 -10.04 17.61
N PHE A 139 -12.66 -8.80 18.09
CA PHE A 139 -11.83 -8.45 19.24
C PHE A 139 -12.17 -9.35 20.43
N GLY A 140 -11.16 -9.71 21.23
CA GLY A 140 -11.34 -10.62 22.36
C GLY A 140 -11.34 -12.12 22.01
N ALA A 141 -11.32 -12.50 20.73
CA ALA A 141 -11.24 -13.89 20.31
C ALA A 141 -9.93 -14.55 20.79
N SER A 142 -9.97 -15.88 20.99
CA SER A 142 -8.82 -16.68 21.40
C SER A 142 -7.97 -17.12 20.19
N PRO A 143 -6.71 -17.54 20.39
CA PRO A 143 -5.90 -18.14 19.33
C PRO A 143 -6.58 -19.33 18.65
N GLN A 144 -7.36 -20.13 19.41
CA GLN A 144 -8.10 -21.27 18.87
C GLN A 144 -9.18 -20.80 17.89
N ASP A 145 -9.92 -19.74 18.22
CA ASP A 145 -10.90 -19.14 17.32
C ASP A 145 -10.23 -18.62 16.05
N VAL A 146 -9.09 -17.94 16.18
CA VAL A 146 -8.33 -17.45 15.02
C VAL A 146 -7.86 -18.59 14.12
N TRP A 147 -7.42 -19.71 14.68
CA TRP A 147 -7.01 -20.87 13.90
C TRP A 147 -8.18 -21.57 13.23
N ALA A 148 -9.36 -21.59 13.85
CA ALA A 148 -10.57 -22.14 13.24
C ALA A 148 -10.98 -21.34 11.99
N GLU A 149 -10.84 -20.01 12.05
CA GLU A 149 -11.25 -19.11 10.97
C GLU A 149 -10.17 -18.95 9.88
N LEU A 150 -8.94 -18.62 10.26
CA LEU A 150 -7.85 -18.27 9.32
C LEU A 150 -6.82 -19.38 9.11
N GLY A 151 -6.84 -20.42 9.93
CA GLY A 151 -5.78 -21.42 9.98
C GLY A 151 -4.52 -20.94 10.70
N ARG A 152 -3.45 -21.72 10.53
CA ARG A 152 -2.16 -21.47 11.19
C ARG A 152 -1.52 -20.16 10.67
N PRO A 153 -1.00 -19.29 11.55
CA PRO A 153 -0.28 -18.10 11.13
C PRO A 153 1.03 -18.44 10.42
N CYS A 154 1.49 -17.54 9.56
CA CYS A 154 2.77 -17.66 8.87
C CYS A 154 3.96 -17.46 9.84
N GLY A 155 3.80 -16.60 10.84
CA GLY A 155 4.81 -16.32 11.86
C GLY A 155 4.19 -16.04 13.23
N ILE A 156 4.96 -16.28 14.29
CA ILE A 156 4.59 -15.95 15.66
C ILE A 156 5.76 -15.20 16.29
N HIS A 157 5.51 -13.99 16.80
CA HIS A 157 6.56 -13.15 17.38
C HIS A 157 6.13 -12.62 18.75
N GLN A 158 7.03 -12.70 19.73
CA GLN A 158 6.84 -12.03 21.01
C GLN A 158 7.00 -10.52 20.80
N LYS A 159 6.06 -9.72 21.32
CA LYS A 159 6.20 -8.27 21.34
C LYS A 159 7.39 -7.95 22.23
N GLN A 160 8.44 -7.39 21.63
CA GLN A 160 9.59 -6.93 22.40
C GLN A 160 9.13 -5.80 23.33
N VAL A 161 9.53 -5.89 24.59
CA VAL A 161 9.25 -4.85 25.58
C VAL A 161 10.07 -3.63 25.21
N ASP A 162 9.42 -2.48 25.10
CA ASP A 162 10.09 -1.21 24.84
C ASP A 162 11.15 -0.95 25.94
N PRO A 163 12.44 -0.74 25.57
CA PRO A 163 13.50 -0.43 26.53
C PRO A 163 13.18 0.81 27.39
N MET A 164 12.30 1.70 26.92
CA MET A 164 11.91 2.92 27.64
C MET A 164 11.07 2.64 28.90
N VAL A 165 10.48 1.44 29.03
CA VAL A 165 9.72 1.01 30.23
C VAL A 165 10.65 0.71 31.42
N ILE A 166 11.93 0.47 31.17
CA ILE A 166 12.92 0.12 32.20
C ILE A 166 13.28 1.34 33.07
N HIS A 167 13.02 2.56 32.60
CA HIS A 167 13.31 3.80 33.33
C HIS A 167 12.16 4.33 34.19
N SER A 168 11.01 3.65 34.22
CA SER A 168 9.93 3.95 35.18
C SER A 168 10.29 3.40 36.57
N ALA A 169 11.24 4.06 37.23
CA ALA A 169 11.84 3.66 38.50
C ALA A 169 10.95 3.93 39.74
N SER A 170 9.71 3.41 39.76
CA SER A 170 8.85 3.53 40.94
C SER A 170 7.83 2.42 41.15
N ASP A 171 7.87 1.30 40.42
CA ASP A 171 6.91 0.21 40.63
C ASP A 171 7.62 -1.16 40.79
N PRO A 172 7.51 -1.84 41.94
CA PRO A 172 8.11 -3.15 42.14
C PRO A 172 7.36 -4.18 41.29
N LYS A 173 7.81 -4.38 40.05
CA LYS A 173 7.43 -5.46 39.13
C LYS A 173 5.92 -5.71 39.07
N PRO A 174 5.17 -5.04 38.16
CA PRO A 174 3.86 -5.55 37.82
C PRO A 174 4.05 -6.94 37.20
N ARG A 175 3.27 -7.94 37.67
CA ARG A 175 3.31 -9.35 37.22
C ARG A 175 3.11 -9.51 35.69
N THR A 176 2.75 -8.42 34.99
CA THR A 176 2.71 -8.27 33.53
C THR A 176 4.07 -8.46 32.84
N ALA A 177 5.21 -8.37 33.55
CA ALA A 177 6.54 -8.56 32.95
C ALA A 177 6.88 -10.02 32.59
N LEU A 178 6.03 -11.01 32.95
CA LEU A 178 6.28 -12.44 32.69
C LEU A 178 5.57 -12.99 31.45
N CYS A 179 4.62 -12.26 30.86
CA CYS A 179 3.96 -12.70 29.63
C CYS A 179 3.86 -11.54 28.65
N GLY A 180 4.78 -11.50 27.69
CA GLY A 180 4.72 -10.55 26.60
C GLY A 180 3.48 -10.78 25.75
N ASP A 181 2.79 -9.71 25.37
CA ASP A 181 1.87 -9.76 24.25
C ASP A 181 2.59 -10.39 23.05
N TYR A 182 1.87 -11.11 22.18
CA TYR A 182 2.49 -11.78 21.04
C TYR A 182 1.66 -11.58 19.78
N PHE A 183 2.33 -11.61 18.64
CA PHE A 183 1.73 -11.43 17.33
C PHE A 183 1.59 -12.76 16.62
N TYR A 184 0.45 -12.94 15.96
CA TYR A 184 0.30 -13.86 14.84
C TYR A 184 0.39 -13.06 13.55
N ASN A 185 1.33 -13.42 12.66
CA ASN A 185 1.52 -12.76 11.37
C ASN A 185 0.93 -13.61 10.26
N TYR A 186 -0.01 -13.05 9.51
CA TYR A 186 -0.59 -13.63 8.32
C TYR A 186 -0.07 -12.87 7.09
N PHE A 187 1.20 -13.11 6.73
CA PHE A 187 1.87 -12.43 5.61
C PHE A 187 1.08 -12.55 4.30
N THR A 188 0.41 -13.69 4.08
CA THR A 188 -0.40 -13.95 2.87
C THR A 188 -1.74 -13.22 2.84
N ARG A 189 -2.19 -12.67 3.98
CA ARG A 189 -3.41 -11.85 4.09
C ARG A 189 -3.12 -10.38 4.37
N GLY A 190 -1.87 -10.04 4.67
CA GLY A 190 -1.48 -8.67 5.03
C GLY A 190 -1.96 -8.23 6.40
N ILE A 191 -2.06 -9.15 7.36
CA ILE A 191 -2.63 -8.86 8.68
C ILE A 191 -1.73 -9.39 9.79
N ASP A 192 -1.54 -8.59 10.84
CA ASP A 192 -1.05 -9.06 12.13
C ASP A 192 -2.12 -8.97 13.20
N ILE A 193 -2.13 -9.95 14.09
CA ILE A 193 -3.07 -10.04 15.21
C ILE A 193 -2.26 -10.02 16.49
N LEU A 194 -2.46 -8.99 17.31
CA LEU A 194 -1.83 -8.87 18.63
C LEU A 194 -2.72 -9.52 19.69
N PHE A 195 -2.19 -10.50 20.40
CA PHE A 195 -2.82 -11.11 21.55
C PHE A 195 -2.26 -10.55 22.85
N ASP A 196 -3.15 -10.42 23.83
CA ASP A 196 -2.77 -10.18 25.21
C ASP A 196 -1.98 -11.35 25.79
N GLY A 197 -0.84 -11.06 26.41
CA GLY A 197 -0.02 -12.08 27.04
C GLY A 197 -0.75 -12.82 28.17
N GLN A 198 -1.63 -12.14 28.92
CA GLN A 198 -2.28 -12.77 30.08
C GLN A 198 -3.55 -13.52 29.72
N THR A 199 -4.44 -12.85 28.97
CA THR A 199 -5.76 -13.39 28.66
C THR A 199 -5.75 -14.23 27.38
N HIS A 200 -4.68 -14.17 26.58
CA HIS A 200 -4.61 -14.75 25.24
C HIS A 200 -5.82 -14.35 24.40
N ARG A 201 -6.19 -13.06 24.43
CA ARG A 201 -7.30 -12.52 23.66
C ARG A 201 -6.82 -11.43 22.70
N ILE A 202 -7.45 -11.33 21.54
CA ILE A 202 -7.09 -10.31 20.54
C ILE A 202 -7.28 -8.91 21.13
N LYS A 203 -6.22 -8.10 21.09
CA LYS A 203 -6.22 -6.67 21.47
C LYS A 203 -6.21 -5.74 20.27
N LYS A 204 -5.48 -6.11 19.20
CA LYS A 204 -5.25 -5.26 18.04
C LYS A 204 -5.19 -6.07 16.76
N PHE A 205 -5.64 -5.44 15.68
CA PHE A 205 -5.38 -5.86 14.31
C PHE A 205 -4.48 -4.83 13.64
N VAL A 206 -3.48 -5.27 12.88
CA VAL A 206 -2.65 -4.41 12.03
C VAL A 206 -2.86 -4.85 10.58
N LEU A 207 -3.27 -3.92 9.72
CA LEU A 207 -3.58 -4.16 8.31
C LEU A 207 -2.49 -3.49 7.46
N HIS A 208 -1.83 -4.27 6.60
CA HIS A 208 -0.70 -3.83 5.78
C HIS A 208 -1.12 -3.58 4.33
N THR A 209 -0.75 -2.44 3.76
CA THR A 209 -1.13 -2.09 2.37
C THR A 209 -0.06 -2.46 1.33
N ASN A 210 1.13 -2.86 1.78
CA ASN A 210 2.26 -3.23 0.93
C ASN A 210 2.66 -2.13 -0.09
N PHE A 211 2.67 -0.86 0.32
CA PHE A 211 3.15 0.22 -0.55
C PHE A 211 4.69 0.20 -0.68
N PRO A 212 5.23 0.33 -1.91
CA PRO A 212 6.67 0.45 -2.10
C PRO A 212 7.25 1.68 -1.40
N GLY A 213 8.39 1.47 -0.75
CA GLY A 213 9.09 2.48 0.04
C GLY A 213 8.75 2.46 1.53
N HIS A 214 7.76 1.67 1.93
CA HIS A 214 7.61 1.25 3.32
C HIS A 214 8.66 0.18 3.65
N THR A 215 9.06 0.08 4.92
CA THR A 215 10.05 -0.92 5.36
C THR A 215 9.56 -2.34 5.21
N ASP A 216 8.27 -2.55 5.39
CA ASP A 216 7.63 -3.88 5.28
C ASP A 216 7.20 -4.21 3.85
N PHE A 217 7.63 -3.42 2.86
CA PHE A 217 7.33 -3.71 1.47
C PHE A 217 7.86 -5.10 1.09
N ASN A 218 7.01 -5.90 0.45
CA ASN A 218 7.26 -7.28 0.06
C ASN A 218 7.37 -8.29 1.24
N CYS A 219 7.22 -7.85 2.49
CA CYS A 219 7.06 -8.75 3.64
C CYS A 219 5.61 -9.28 3.74
N TYR A 220 4.64 -8.45 3.31
CA TYR A 220 3.21 -8.75 3.38
C TYR A 220 2.55 -8.65 2.00
N ILE A 221 1.54 -9.48 1.75
CA ILE A 221 0.54 -9.22 0.71
C ILE A 221 -0.31 -8.02 1.15
N LYS A 222 -0.83 -7.26 0.18
CA LYS A 222 -1.72 -6.14 0.46
C LYS A 222 -3.04 -6.65 1.05
N CYS A 223 -3.40 -6.15 2.22
CA CYS A 223 -4.75 -6.28 2.77
C CYS A 223 -5.67 -5.26 2.08
N ASN A 224 -6.68 -5.75 1.34
CA ASN A 224 -7.67 -4.90 0.67
C ASN A 224 -8.80 -4.53 1.64
N PHE A 225 -8.45 -3.78 2.68
CA PHE A 225 -9.41 -3.44 3.71
C PHE A 225 -10.43 -2.40 3.26
N ILE A 226 -11.61 -2.46 3.88
CA ILE A 226 -12.66 -1.45 3.83
C ILE A 226 -13.07 -1.15 5.27
N ILE A 227 -12.76 0.04 5.76
CA ILE A 227 -13.11 0.48 7.10
C ILE A 227 -14.32 1.39 7.01
N TYR A 228 -15.36 1.03 7.74
CA TYR A 228 -16.57 1.83 7.84
C TYR A 228 -16.45 2.88 8.94
N VAL A 229 -16.60 4.15 8.56
CA VAL A 229 -16.56 5.26 9.51
C VAL A 229 -17.99 5.58 9.95
N PRO A 230 -18.32 5.48 11.25
CA PRO A 230 -19.65 5.84 11.74
C PRO A 230 -19.92 7.34 11.51
N PRO A 231 -21.18 7.74 11.29
CA PRO A 231 -21.56 9.15 11.22
C PRO A 231 -21.20 9.86 12.53
N SER A 232 -20.81 11.14 12.41
CA SER A 232 -20.28 11.93 13.53
C SER A 232 -21.33 12.31 14.58
N ASP A 233 -22.63 12.17 14.26
CA ASP A 233 -23.73 12.36 15.20
C ASP A 233 -24.18 10.99 15.73
N GLY A 234 -24.19 10.84 17.05
CA GLY A 234 -24.47 9.60 17.79
C GLY A 234 -25.90 9.05 17.66
N GLY A 235 -26.36 8.79 16.43
CA GLY A 235 -27.54 7.99 16.17
C GLY A 235 -27.19 6.50 16.32
N GLU A 236 -27.64 5.92 17.44
CA GLU A 236 -27.80 4.47 17.54
C GLU A 236 -28.79 3.98 16.47
N GLU A 237 -28.55 2.78 15.96
CA GLU A 237 -29.24 2.10 14.85
C GLU A 237 -28.76 2.45 13.43
N LEU A 238 -27.79 1.67 12.95
CA LEU A 238 -27.58 1.47 11.52
C LEU A 238 -28.78 0.73 10.94
N ASP A 239 -29.65 1.46 10.25
CA ASP A 239 -30.66 0.87 9.38
C ASP A 239 -29.97 -0.02 8.33
N LYS A 240 -30.35 -1.31 8.32
CA LYS A 240 -29.87 -2.35 7.39
C LYS A 240 -30.12 -2.02 5.91
N ALA A 241 -30.85 -0.95 5.59
CA ALA A 241 -31.16 -0.50 4.24
C ALA A 241 -30.04 0.35 3.58
N ALA A 242 -29.12 0.94 4.37
CA ALA A 242 -28.05 1.79 3.83
C ALA A 242 -26.90 1.03 3.15
N TYR A 243 -26.87 -0.31 3.26
CA TYR A 243 -25.89 -1.16 2.57
C TYR A 243 -26.05 -1.21 1.04
N ALA A 244 -27.14 -0.67 0.49
CA ALA A 244 -27.47 -0.75 -0.93
C ALA A 244 -27.12 0.51 -1.75
N ASP A 245 -26.81 1.64 -1.12
CA ASP A 245 -26.58 2.91 -1.83
C ASP A 245 -25.18 3.47 -1.54
N GLY A 246 -24.44 3.82 -2.61
CA GLY A 246 -22.99 4.00 -2.66
C GLY A 246 -22.40 5.20 -1.90
N ASN A 247 -23.02 5.68 -0.82
CA ASN A 247 -22.64 6.90 -0.10
C ASN A 247 -22.02 6.64 1.29
N GLN A 248 -21.51 5.44 1.56
CA GLN A 248 -20.94 5.09 2.85
C GLN A 248 -19.54 5.70 3.02
N ARG A 249 -19.32 6.46 4.11
CA ARG A 249 -18.00 7.00 4.49
C ARG A 249 -17.05 5.84 4.79
N ARG A 250 -16.18 5.52 3.84
CA ARG A 250 -15.27 4.38 3.93
C ARG A 250 -13.82 4.78 3.68
N ILE A 251 -12.92 4.14 4.41
CA ILE A 251 -11.47 4.24 4.20
C ILE A 251 -11.01 2.91 3.63
N THR A 252 -10.29 2.96 2.51
CA THR A 252 -9.77 1.77 1.83
C THR A 252 -8.25 1.81 1.79
N ALA A 253 -7.62 0.70 1.43
CA ALA A 253 -6.16 0.63 1.24
C ALA A 253 -5.61 1.61 0.18
N ASN A 254 -6.47 2.19 -0.67
CA ASN A 254 -6.08 3.17 -1.70
C ASN A 254 -6.42 4.62 -1.32
N THR A 255 -7.16 4.84 -0.23
CA THR A 255 -7.57 6.17 0.22
C THR A 255 -6.33 7.00 0.59
N LYS A 256 -6.29 8.25 0.12
CA LYS A 256 -5.20 9.17 0.42
C LYS A 256 -5.36 9.82 1.79
N TRP A 257 -4.25 10.21 2.40
CA TRP A 257 -4.25 10.87 3.71
C TRP A 257 -5.14 12.12 3.76
N SER A 258 -5.13 12.95 2.71
CA SER A 258 -6.00 14.13 2.61
C SER A 258 -7.49 13.80 2.66
N GLU A 259 -7.89 12.66 2.07
CA GLU A 259 -9.27 12.19 2.11
C GLU A 259 -9.62 11.64 3.50
N VAL A 260 -8.69 10.93 4.14
CA VAL A 260 -8.86 10.47 5.53
C VAL A 260 -9.09 11.66 6.47
N GLN A 261 -8.31 12.74 6.33
CA GLN A 261 -8.50 13.96 7.13
C GLN A 261 -9.87 14.60 6.89
N GLY A 262 -10.40 14.55 5.66
CA GLY A 262 -11.76 14.98 5.36
C GLY A 262 -12.84 14.11 6.01
N LEU A 263 -12.55 12.83 6.26
CA LEU A 263 -13.48 11.87 6.87
C LEU A 263 -13.41 11.84 8.40
N LEU A 264 -12.21 11.80 8.98
CA LEU A 264 -12.02 11.64 10.42
C LEU A 264 -11.73 12.96 11.14
N GLY A 265 -11.54 14.05 10.40
CA GLY A 265 -11.09 15.33 10.95
C GLY A 265 -9.59 15.34 11.21
N ASP A 266 -9.14 16.37 11.94
CA ASP A 266 -7.72 16.53 12.27
C ASP A 266 -7.24 15.39 13.21
N GLY A 267 -6.20 14.68 12.79
CA GLY A 267 -5.60 13.57 13.53
C GLY A 267 -4.63 14.03 14.63
N GLY A 268 -4.52 15.34 14.85
CA GLY A 268 -3.64 15.94 15.85
C GLY A 268 -2.16 15.72 15.54
N ARG A 269 -1.33 15.71 16.59
CA ARG A 269 0.12 15.57 16.45
C ARG A 269 0.49 14.12 16.14
N ALA A 270 1.07 13.89 14.96
CA ALA A 270 1.60 12.58 14.60
C ALA A 270 2.80 12.17 15.45
N ALA A 271 2.88 10.87 15.77
CA ALA A 271 4.11 10.25 16.21
C ALA A 271 4.98 9.94 14.98
N ILE A 272 6.27 10.27 15.04
CA ILE A 272 7.20 9.95 13.95
C ILE A 272 7.67 8.51 14.14
N GLN A 273 7.50 7.71 13.10
CA GLN A 273 7.94 6.34 13.07
C GLN A 273 9.09 6.20 12.06
N THR A 274 10.28 5.91 12.59
CA THR A 274 11.47 5.60 11.79
C THR A 274 11.76 4.12 11.99
N GLN A 275 10.91 3.26 11.43
CA GLN A 275 11.28 1.85 11.31
C GLN A 275 12.33 1.69 10.20
N GLY A 276 13.30 0.80 10.40
CA GLY A 276 14.38 0.52 9.44
C GLY A 276 15.70 1.24 9.71
N SER A 277 16.69 0.99 8.85
CA SER A 277 18.01 1.62 8.97
C SER A 277 17.91 3.14 8.88
N VAL A 278 18.91 3.84 9.42
CA VAL A 278 19.10 5.30 9.36
C VAL A 278 19.08 5.85 7.91
N SER A 279 18.97 4.99 6.90
CA SER A 279 19.09 5.26 5.48
C SER A 279 17.87 4.82 4.65
N ASN A 280 16.63 4.81 5.18
CA ASN A 280 15.45 4.62 4.32
C ASN A 280 15.36 5.82 3.33
N PRO A 281 15.56 5.60 2.00
CA PRO A 281 15.55 6.69 1.03
C PRO A 281 14.18 7.36 0.88
N PHE A 282 13.10 6.73 1.36
CA PHE A 282 11.75 7.26 1.32
C PHE A 282 11.39 8.09 2.56
N GLY A 283 12.27 8.10 3.58
CA GLY A 283 12.09 8.85 4.82
C GLY A 283 11.17 8.17 5.86
N PRO A 284 10.91 8.85 6.99
CA PRO A 284 10.04 8.32 8.04
C PRO A 284 8.56 8.29 7.63
N THR A 285 7.80 7.49 8.36
CA THR A 285 6.33 7.48 8.36
C THR A 285 5.79 8.24 9.57
N PHE A 286 4.51 8.60 9.51
CA PHE A 286 3.82 9.37 10.54
C PHE A 286 2.58 8.61 11.00
N VAL A 287 2.47 8.37 12.31
CA VAL A 287 1.32 7.67 12.89
C VAL A 287 0.35 8.68 13.48
N TYR A 288 -0.88 8.65 12.99
CA TYR A 288 -1.99 9.49 13.45
C TYR A 288 -3.00 8.62 14.20
N GLY A 289 -3.34 9.02 15.43
CA GLY A 289 -4.26 8.29 16.28
C GLY A 289 -5.65 8.92 16.30
N TYR A 290 -6.67 8.09 16.13
CA TYR A 290 -8.07 8.43 16.33
C TYR A 290 -8.70 7.44 17.32
N ARG A 291 -9.98 7.64 17.63
CA ARG A 291 -10.74 6.70 18.46
C ARG A 291 -10.82 5.34 17.75
N ASN A 292 -10.31 4.29 18.39
CA ASN A 292 -10.30 2.90 17.91
C ASN A 292 -9.47 2.57 16.65
N ILE A 293 -8.77 3.56 16.07
CA ILE A 293 -7.96 3.38 14.86
C ILE A 293 -6.73 4.28 14.90
N ALA A 294 -5.59 3.77 14.46
CA ALA A 294 -4.40 4.55 14.16
C ALA A 294 -3.94 4.26 12.73
N LEU A 295 -3.51 5.29 12.00
CA LEU A 295 -3.05 5.18 10.62
C LEU A 295 -1.58 5.60 10.52
N GLU A 296 -0.75 4.73 9.98
CA GLU A 296 0.61 5.05 9.60
C GLU A 296 0.63 5.54 8.15
N VAL A 297 1.20 6.72 7.95
CA VAL A 297 1.13 7.45 6.68
C VAL A 297 2.54 7.76 6.19
N MET A 298 2.79 7.44 4.93
CA MET A 298 4.02 7.77 4.23
C MET A 298 4.04 9.23 3.77
N LYS A 299 5.23 9.79 3.52
CA LYS A 299 5.38 11.18 3.02
C LYS A 299 4.60 11.50 1.73
N ASN A 300 4.34 10.51 0.91
CA ASN A 300 3.58 10.64 -0.34
C ASN A 300 2.05 10.56 -0.14
N GLY A 301 1.58 10.57 1.11
CA GLY A 301 0.17 10.56 1.50
C GLY A 301 -0.52 9.21 1.35
N HIS A 302 0.22 8.12 1.12
CA HIS A 302 -0.32 6.77 1.16
C HIS A 302 -0.34 6.21 2.59
N ILE A 303 -1.38 5.45 2.91
CA ILE A 303 -1.51 4.73 4.18
C ILE A 303 -0.67 3.46 4.09
N ALA A 304 0.37 3.33 4.92
CA ALA A 304 1.21 2.15 4.98
C ALA A 304 0.58 1.04 5.82
N THR A 305 0.13 1.38 7.03
CA THR A 305 -0.49 0.43 7.93
C THR A 305 -1.69 1.07 8.64
N VAL A 306 -2.67 0.24 9.00
CA VAL A 306 -3.79 0.62 9.85
C VAL A 306 -3.81 -0.28 11.07
N THR A 307 -3.78 0.31 12.26
CA THR A 307 -3.93 -0.42 13.52
C THR A 307 -5.32 -0.17 14.09
N LEU A 308 -6.11 -1.23 14.24
CA LEU A 308 -7.43 -1.22 14.88
C LEU A 308 -7.30 -1.71 16.33
N PHE A 309 -7.99 -1.06 17.25
CA PHE A 309 -7.95 -1.42 18.67
C PHE A 309 -9.23 -1.03 19.41
N GLN A 310 -9.53 -1.73 20.50
CA GLN A 310 -10.56 -1.34 21.45
C GLN A 310 -9.97 -0.36 22.47
N SER A 311 -10.45 0.88 22.48
CA SER A 311 -10.27 1.81 23.59
C SER A 311 -11.13 1.31 24.76
N THR A 312 -10.52 1.02 25.90
CA THR A 312 -11.25 0.86 27.16
C THR A 312 -11.94 2.18 27.48
N MET A 313 -13.27 2.16 27.68
CA MET A 313 -13.99 3.29 28.28
C MET A 313 -13.52 3.51 29.71
#